data_AF-A0A8S1B804-F1
#
_entry.id   AF-A0A8S1B804-F1
#
_cell.length_a   1.000
_cell.length_b   1.000
_cell.length_c   1.000
_cell.angle_alpha   90.00
_cell.angle_beta   90.00
_cell.angle_gamma   90.00
#
_symmetry.space_group_name_H-M   'P 1'
#
loop_
_entity.id
_entity.type
_entity.pdbx_description
1 polymer ?
#
loop_
_entity_poly.entity_id
_entity_poly.type
_entity_poly.pdbx_seq_one_letter_code
_entity_poly.pdbx_strand_id
1 'polypeptide(L)'
;MCRVVMFFVFMFAVSAARDDAGSKCHRLHHKMVPCCTGITMRVINEREELKECYEKVKPGPPFSCDLENCIAKKFGYYGEDGNLDTEVLARLIENKYENNEQVITAIKEKCLNGDISKHGPPNLCVTMKMKHCFNNQFLKTCPEWSNEGECSGFQDLVAECVVDD
;
A
#
# COMPACT_ATOMS: atom_id res chain seq x y z
N MET A 1 26.61 56.13 -4.29
CA MET A 1 26.01 55.33 -3.19
C MET A 1 24.77 54.62 -3.72
N CYS A 2 24.60 53.35 -3.31
CA CYS A 2 23.47 52.44 -3.51
C CYS A 2 23.07 52.02 -4.95
N ARG A 3 23.74 50.94 -5.39
CA ARG A 3 23.16 49.90 -6.24
C ARG A 3 21.88 49.36 -5.58
N VAL A 4 20.76 49.32 -6.31
CA VAL A 4 19.63 48.46 -5.96
C VAL A 4 19.30 47.61 -7.16
N VAL A 5 19.86 46.40 -7.10
CA VAL A 5 19.48 45.23 -7.87
C VAL A 5 18.10 44.80 -7.38
N MET A 6 17.10 44.71 -8.27
CA MET A 6 15.85 44.02 -7.95
C MET A 6 15.57 42.98 -9.05
N PHE A 7 16.09 41.78 -8.80
CA PHE A 7 15.71 40.57 -9.51
C PHE A 7 14.21 40.32 -9.26
N PHE A 8 13.39 40.44 -10.30
CA PHE A 8 12.01 40.01 -10.28
C PHE A 8 11.96 38.47 -10.32
N VAL A 9 11.74 37.91 -9.12
CA VAL A 9 10.95 36.70 -8.79
C VAL A 9 10.52 35.83 -9.98
N PHE A 10 11.29 34.78 -10.26
CA PHE A 10 10.79 33.56 -10.92
C PHE A 10 10.44 32.55 -9.82
N MET A 11 9.19 32.50 -9.37
CA MET A 11 8.76 31.47 -8.41
C MET A 11 7.25 31.18 -8.44
N PHE A 12 6.65 30.98 -9.62
CA PHE A 12 5.29 30.41 -9.69
C PHE A 12 5.14 29.49 -10.89
N ALA A 13 5.67 28.27 -10.80
CA ALA A 13 5.28 27.17 -11.69
C ALA A 13 5.61 25.79 -11.08
N VAL A 14 5.23 25.54 -9.83
CA VAL A 14 5.28 24.17 -9.26
C VAL A 14 4.01 23.95 -8.43
N SER A 15 2.87 23.80 -9.10
CA SER A 15 1.61 23.45 -8.41
C SER A 15 0.69 22.53 -9.20
N ALA A 16 0.81 22.46 -10.53
CA ALA A 16 -0.11 21.66 -11.35
C ALA A 16 0.27 20.17 -11.51
N ALA A 17 1.52 19.78 -11.21
CA ALA A 17 1.97 18.39 -11.42
C ALA A 17 1.59 17.42 -10.29
N ARG A 18 1.08 17.92 -9.15
CA ARG A 18 0.85 17.09 -7.95
C ARG A 18 -0.51 16.41 -7.93
N ASP A 19 -1.54 17.02 -8.51
CA ASP A 19 -2.91 16.47 -8.50
C ASP A 19 -3.07 15.29 -9.48
N ASP A 20 -2.31 15.29 -10.59
CA ASP A 20 -2.38 14.22 -11.60
C ASP A 20 -1.75 12.91 -11.09
N ALA A 21 -0.61 13.01 -10.38
CA ALA A 21 0.11 11.88 -9.80
C ALA A 21 -0.74 11.10 -8.77
N GLY A 22 -1.50 11.79 -7.92
CA GLY A 22 -2.36 11.15 -6.92
C GLY A 22 -3.46 10.27 -7.53
N SER A 23 -4.08 10.75 -8.62
CA SER A 23 -5.09 9.99 -9.35
C SER A 23 -4.49 8.79 -10.10
N LYS A 24 -3.28 8.95 -10.65
CA LYS A 24 -2.57 7.93 -11.42
C LYS A 24 -2.16 6.74 -10.55
N CYS A 25 -1.63 7.01 -9.36
CA CYS A 25 -1.20 5.96 -8.42
C CYS A 25 -2.35 5.21 -7.74
N HIS A 26 -3.56 5.79 -7.70
CA HIS A 26 -4.74 5.11 -7.15
C HIS A 26 -5.08 3.82 -7.91
N ARG A 27 -4.68 3.72 -9.19
CA ARG A 27 -4.92 2.53 -10.04
C ARG A 27 -4.12 1.30 -9.61
N LEU A 28 -3.06 1.46 -8.82
CA LEU A 28 -2.21 0.33 -8.39
C LEU A 28 -3.01 -0.71 -7.60
N HIS A 29 -3.81 -0.29 -6.63
CA HIS A 29 -4.42 -1.19 -5.65
C HIS A 29 -5.47 -2.15 -6.21
N HIS A 30 -6.05 -1.86 -7.38
CA HIS A 30 -7.08 -2.70 -7.99
C HIS A 30 -6.54 -3.78 -8.93
N LYS A 31 -5.29 -3.66 -9.40
CA LYS A 31 -4.74 -4.49 -10.48
C LYS A 31 -3.45 -5.24 -10.12
N MET A 32 -3.07 -5.24 -8.84
CA MET A 32 -1.80 -5.81 -8.38
C MET A 32 -1.67 -7.31 -8.68
N VAL A 33 -2.68 -8.09 -8.30
CA VAL A 33 -2.65 -9.56 -8.35
C VAL A 33 -2.61 -10.12 -9.78
N PRO A 34 -3.42 -9.65 -10.76
CA PRO A 34 -3.37 -10.21 -12.11
C PRO A 34 -2.11 -9.82 -12.90
N CYS A 35 -1.43 -8.73 -12.54
CA CYS A 35 -0.29 -8.23 -13.32
C CYS A 35 1.07 -8.68 -12.79
N CYS A 36 1.15 -9.08 -11.53
CA CYS A 36 2.35 -9.71 -10.98
C CYS A 36 2.24 -11.24 -11.05
N THR A 37 3.06 -11.88 -11.87
CA THR A 37 3.14 -13.33 -11.99
C THR A 37 4.30 -13.89 -11.16
N GLY A 38 4.24 -15.17 -10.81
CA GLY A 38 5.30 -15.86 -10.09
C GLY A 38 5.28 -15.78 -8.56
N ILE A 39 4.41 -14.94 -7.96
CA ILE A 39 4.13 -15.01 -6.51
C ILE A 39 2.92 -15.90 -6.27
N THR A 40 3.13 -17.02 -5.58
CA THR A 40 2.03 -17.90 -5.17
C THR A 40 1.56 -17.54 -3.77
N MET A 41 0.32 -17.07 -3.63
CA MET A 41 -0.28 -16.84 -2.32
C MET A 41 -1.15 -18.02 -1.92
N ARG A 42 -1.12 -18.38 -0.65
CA ARG A 42 -2.10 -19.33 -0.11
C ARG A 42 -3.50 -18.73 -0.26
N VAL A 43 -4.36 -19.41 -1.00
CA VAL A 43 -5.77 -19.03 -1.12
C VAL A 43 -6.47 -19.37 0.18
N ILE A 44 -6.51 -18.40 1.09
CA ILE A 44 -7.44 -18.42 2.21
C ILE A 44 -8.81 -18.07 1.62
N ASN A 45 -9.89 -18.73 2.06
CA ASN A 45 -11.25 -18.34 1.65
C ASN A 45 -11.65 -17.03 2.36
N GLU A 46 -10.90 -15.96 2.05
CA GLU A 46 -11.01 -14.63 2.65
C GLU A 46 -12.42 -14.07 2.46
N ARG A 47 -13.14 -14.50 1.41
CA ARG A 47 -14.50 -14.02 1.15
C ARG A 47 -15.50 -14.42 2.23
N GLU A 48 -15.50 -15.69 2.64
CA GLU A 48 -16.43 -16.14 3.69
C GLU A 48 -15.99 -15.65 5.08
N GLU A 49 -14.68 -15.66 5.37
CA GLU A 49 -14.15 -15.22 6.65
C GLU A 49 -14.35 -13.72 6.90
N LEU A 50 -14.31 -12.91 5.83
CA LEU A 50 -14.44 -11.45 5.89
C LEU A 50 -15.82 -10.94 5.47
N LYS A 51 -16.78 -11.83 5.19
CA LYS A 51 -18.14 -11.48 4.77
C LYS A 51 -18.77 -10.44 5.71
N GLU A 52 -18.64 -10.65 7.01
CA GLU A 52 -19.12 -9.74 8.05
C GLU A 52 -18.52 -8.33 7.92
N CYS A 53 -17.23 -8.22 7.58
CA CYS A 53 -16.58 -6.92 7.39
C CYS A 53 -17.09 -6.20 6.15
N TYR A 54 -17.26 -6.90 5.03
CA TYR A 54 -17.80 -6.32 3.80
C TYR A 54 -19.28 -5.94 3.90
N GLU A 55 -20.08 -6.68 4.68
CA GLU A 55 -21.50 -6.36 4.89
C GLU A 55 -21.69 -5.17 5.83
N LYS A 56 -20.83 -5.03 6.85
CA LYS A 56 -20.90 -3.93 7.81
C LYS A 56 -20.36 -2.61 7.24
N VAL A 57 -19.32 -2.69 6.41
CA VAL A 57 -18.65 -1.50 5.87
C VAL A 57 -19.01 -1.33 4.41
N LYS A 58 -19.86 -0.34 4.13
CA LYS A 58 -20.20 0.01 2.75
C LYS A 58 -18.99 0.64 2.07
N PRO A 59 -18.51 0.09 0.92
CA PRO A 59 -17.48 0.76 0.15
C PRO A 59 -18.04 2.07 -0.42
N GLY A 60 -17.35 3.18 -0.17
CA GLY A 60 -17.70 4.48 -0.71
C GLY A 60 -16.92 5.60 -0.04
N PRO A 61 -16.73 6.74 -0.74
CA PRO A 61 -16.11 7.91 -0.13
C PRO A 61 -16.99 8.48 1.01
N PRO A 62 -16.38 9.00 2.10
CA PRO A 62 -14.93 9.05 2.33
C PRO A 62 -14.37 7.67 2.68
N PHE A 63 -13.17 7.36 2.16
CA PHE A 63 -12.45 6.12 2.51
C PHE A 63 -12.25 6.09 4.03
N SER A 64 -13.00 5.21 4.70
CA SER A 64 -12.86 4.98 6.14
C SER A 64 -11.87 3.86 6.41
N CYS A 65 -11.37 3.81 7.64
CA CYS A 65 -10.51 2.75 8.12
C CYS A 65 -11.29 1.53 8.63
N ASP A 66 -12.61 1.56 8.54
CA ASP A 66 -13.47 0.58 9.21
C ASP A 66 -13.30 -0.81 8.62
N LEU A 67 -13.12 -0.90 7.30
CA LEU A 67 -12.93 -2.18 6.62
C LEU A 67 -11.61 -2.82 7.05
N GLU A 68 -10.51 -2.09 6.93
CA GLU A 68 -9.18 -2.58 7.30
C GLU A 68 -9.07 -2.88 8.78
N ASN A 69 -9.66 -2.06 9.65
CA ASN A 69 -9.73 -2.32 11.07
C ASN A 69 -10.56 -3.59 11.36
N CYS A 70 -11.69 -3.78 10.69
CA CYS A 70 -12.51 -4.99 10.86
C CYS A 70 -11.73 -6.23 10.45
N ILE A 71 -11.09 -6.21 9.28
CA ILE A 71 -10.25 -7.30 8.78
C ILE A 71 -9.13 -7.60 9.78
N ALA A 72 -8.45 -6.56 10.28
CA ALA A 72 -7.35 -6.70 11.20
C ALA A 72 -7.76 -7.29 12.57
N LYS A 73 -8.92 -6.88 13.10
CA LYS A 73 -9.53 -7.48 14.30
C LYS A 73 -9.92 -8.94 14.06
N LYS A 74 -10.50 -9.24 12.90
CA LYS A 74 -10.95 -10.60 12.56
C LYS A 74 -9.79 -11.59 12.53
N PHE A 75 -8.65 -11.17 12.01
CA PHE A 75 -7.41 -11.96 12.00
C PHE A 75 -6.59 -11.85 13.30
N GLY A 76 -7.05 -11.06 14.28
CA GLY A 76 -6.46 -10.99 15.61
C GLY A 76 -5.15 -10.20 15.70
N TYR A 77 -4.81 -9.38 14.69
CA TYR A 77 -3.58 -8.59 14.70
C TYR A 77 -3.80 -7.10 15.00
N TYR A 78 -5.01 -6.70 15.37
CA TYR A 78 -5.33 -5.31 15.74
C TYR A 78 -6.16 -5.28 17.02
N GLY A 79 -5.61 -4.62 18.05
CA GLY A 79 -6.17 -4.54 19.39
C GLY A 79 -7.26 -3.47 19.53
N GLU A 80 -7.98 -3.53 20.65
CA GLU A 80 -8.94 -2.48 21.04
C GLU A 80 -8.26 -1.16 21.42
N ASP A 81 -6.97 -1.21 21.74
CA ASP A 81 -6.11 -0.05 22.00
C ASP A 81 -5.66 0.68 20.73
N GLY A 82 -6.00 0.14 19.55
CA GLY A 82 -5.61 0.70 18.26
C GLY A 82 -4.18 0.35 17.84
N ASN A 83 -3.52 -0.60 18.51
CA ASN A 83 -2.19 -1.05 18.17
C ASN A 83 -2.21 -2.36 17.35
N LEU A 84 -1.16 -2.56 16.57
CA LEU A 84 -0.95 -3.79 15.80
C LEU A 84 -0.19 -4.82 16.65
N ASP A 85 -0.67 -6.06 16.67
CA ASP A 85 0.11 -7.20 17.14
C ASP A 85 0.99 -7.70 15.99
N THR A 86 2.23 -7.23 15.98
CA THR A 86 3.20 -7.53 14.93
C THR A 86 3.64 -8.99 14.92
N GLU A 87 3.52 -9.72 16.04
CA GLU A 87 3.87 -11.14 16.12
C GLU A 87 2.80 -12.02 15.48
N VAL A 88 1.52 -11.72 15.72
CA VAL A 88 0.41 -12.36 15.01
C VAL A 88 0.49 -12.02 13.52
N LEU A 89 0.73 -10.75 13.19
CA LEU A 89 0.82 -10.31 11.80
C LEU A 89 1.98 -10.99 11.04
N ALA A 90 3.15 -11.12 11.67
CA ALA A 90 4.30 -11.83 11.09
C ALA A 90 3.96 -13.28 10.72
N ARG A 91 3.28 -14.01 11.60
CA ARG A 91 2.85 -15.40 11.35
C ARG A 91 1.82 -15.49 10.21
N LEU A 92 0.90 -14.55 10.13
CA LEU A 92 -0.07 -14.49 9.04
C LEU A 92 0.62 -14.24 7.68
N ILE A 93 1.64 -13.38 7.64
CA ILE A 93 2.45 -13.13 6.43
C ILE A 93 3.21 -14.39 6.02
N GLU A 94 3.90 -15.04 6.96
CA GLU A 94 4.62 -16.29 6.69
C GLU A 94 3.70 -17.35 6.10
N ASN A 95 2.49 -17.51 6.66
CA ASN A 95 1.51 -18.46 6.16
C ASN A 95 0.95 -18.06 4.79
N LYS A 96 0.66 -16.77 4.57
CA LYS A 96 0.09 -16.28 3.30
C LYS A 96 1.07 -16.42 2.13
N TYR A 97 2.36 -16.21 2.39
CA TYR A 97 3.43 -16.17 1.40
C TYR A 97 4.44 -17.31 1.57
N GLU A 98 4.05 -18.46 2.12
CA GLU A 98 4.95 -19.54 2.57
C GLU A 98 6.01 -19.98 1.55
N ASN A 99 5.75 -19.82 0.25
CA ASN A 99 6.67 -20.16 -0.85
C ASN A 99 7.43 -18.97 -1.44
N ASN A 100 7.37 -17.78 -0.82
CA ASN A 100 7.93 -16.53 -1.34
C ASN A 100 8.72 -15.80 -0.26
N GLU A 101 9.88 -16.37 0.11
CA GLU A 101 10.75 -15.84 1.16
C GLU A 101 11.14 -14.37 0.92
N GLN A 102 11.36 -13.96 -0.34
CA GLN A 102 11.68 -12.58 -0.68
C GLN A 102 10.57 -11.60 -0.26
N VAL A 103 9.30 -11.96 -0.48
CA VAL A 103 8.14 -11.15 -0.09
C VAL A 103 8.04 -11.09 1.44
N ILE A 104 8.19 -12.23 2.11
CA ILE A 104 8.14 -12.32 3.58
C ILE A 104 9.21 -11.41 4.21
N THR A 105 10.45 -11.53 3.75
CA THR A 105 11.59 -10.76 4.26
C THR A 105 11.38 -9.26 4.02
N ALA A 106 11.01 -8.86 2.81
CA ALA A 106 10.75 -7.46 2.48
C ALA A 106 9.65 -6.86 3.37
N ILE A 107 8.54 -7.57 3.56
CA ILE A 107 7.44 -7.11 4.42
C ILE A 107 7.90 -7.00 5.88
N LYS A 108 8.61 -8.00 6.42
CA LYS A 108 9.06 -7.95 7.81
C LYS A 108 10.02 -6.79 8.05
N GLU A 109 11.02 -6.62 7.19
CA GLU A 109 12.04 -5.58 7.36
C GLU A 109 11.49 -4.18 7.14
N LYS A 110 10.69 -3.98 6.09
CA LYS A 110 10.25 -2.64 5.66
C LYS A 110 8.92 -2.22 6.26
N CYS A 111 8.05 -3.16 6.63
CA CYS A 111 6.72 -2.84 7.16
C CYS A 111 6.57 -3.14 8.64
N LEU A 112 6.91 -4.35 9.10
CA LEU A 112 6.72 -4.69 10.52
C LEU A 112 7.76 -4.02 11.42
N ASN A 113 9.02 -4.03 10.98
CA ASN A 113 10.14 -3.44 11.70
C ASN A 113 10.51 -2.04 11.17
N GLY A 114 9.82 -1.57 10.13
CA GLY A 114 10.11 -0.32 9.44
C GLY A 114 9.15 0.82 9.82
N ASP A 115 9.42 1.99 9.25
CA ASP A 115 8.61 3.18 9.46
C ASP A 115 7.42 3.24 8.49
N ILE A 116 6.26 2.78 8.96
CA ILE A 116 5.03 2.80 8.16
C ILE A 116 4.41 4.18 7.97
N SER A 117 4.93 5.23 8.64
CA SER A 117 4.40 6.60 8.50
C SER A 117 4.58 7.16 7.08
N LYS A 118 5.54 6.62 6.32
CA LYS A 118 5.80 6.97 4.92
C LYS A 118 4.76 6.46 3.93
N HIS A 119 3.92 5.49 4.32
CA HIS A 119 2.97 4.81 3.42
C HIS A 119 1.56 5.42 3.42
N GLY A 120 1.45 6.70 3.77
CA GLY A 120 0.19 7.43 3.67
C GLY A 120 0.26 8.79 4.37
N PRO A 121 -0.79 9.62 4.23
CA PRO A 121 -0.84 10.89 4.92
C PRO A 121 -0.86 10.68 6.46
N PRO A 122 -0.42 11.67 7.26
CA PRO A 122 -0.29 11.52 8.71
C PRO A 122 -1.57 11.03 9.41
N ASN A 123 -2.73 11.46 8.94
CA ASN A 123 -4.06 11.11 9.46
C ASN A 123 -4.62 9.77 8.96
N LEU A 124 -3.94 9.07 8.06
CA LEU A 124 -4.33 7.72 7.66
C LEU A 124 -4.10 6.76 8.82
N CYS A 125 -5.08 5.90 9.11
CA CYS A 125 -4.97 4.91 10.17
C CYS A 125 -3.83 3.92 9.93
N VAL A 126 -3.37 3.33 11.02
CA VAL A 126 -2.23 2.41 11.06
C VAL A 126 -2.44 1.17 10.19
N THR A 127 -3.65 0.61 10.16
CA THR A 127 -4.01 -0.56 9.36
C THR A 127 -3.94 -0.29 7.86
N MET A 128 -4.39 0.88 7.42
CA MET A 128 -4.27 1.32 6.02
C MET A 128 -2.83 1.59 5.62
N LYS A 129 -2.04 2.27 6.47
CA LYS A 129 -0.60 2.48 6.24
C LYS A 129 0.13 1.14 6.12
N MET A 130 -0.19 0.19 6.99
CA MET A 130 0.37 -1.16 6.95
C MET A 130 -0.02 -1.90 5.66
N LYS A 131 -1.30 -1.86 5.26
CA LYS A 131 -1.79 -2.43 3.99
C LYS A 131 -1.06 -1.83 2.79
N HIS A 132 -0.88 -0.51 2.76
CA HIS A 132 -0.11 0.15 1.70
C HIS A 132 1.35 -0.31 1.69
N CYS A 133 1.99 -0.42 2.86
CA CYS A 133 3.35 -0.95 2.94
C CYS A 133 3.44 -2.37 2.35
N PHE A 134 2.53 -3.27 2.74
CA PHE A 134 2.51 -4.64 2.22
C PHE A 134 2.33 -4.69 0.71
N ASN A 135 1.39 -3.90 0.20
CA ASN A 135 1.14 -3.80 -1.23
C ASN A 135 2.37 -3.29 -1.98
N ASN A 136 3.05 -2.29 -1.44
CA ASN A 136 4.28 -1.73 -1.99
C ASN A 136 5.40 -2.78 -2.04
N GLN A 137 5.63 -3.51 -0.94
CA GLN A 137 6.66 -4.54 -0.91
C GLN A 137 6.31 -5.69 -1.87
N PHE A 138 5.07 -6.15 -1.88
CA PHE A 138 4.60 -7.18 -2.83
C PHE A 138 4.93 -6.78 -4.28
N LEU A 139 4.57 -5.55 -4.67
CA LEU A 139 4.83 -5.04 -6.02
C LEU A 139 6.34 -4.93 -6.30
N LYS A 140 7.14 -4.39 -5.38
CA LYS A 140 8.61 -4.29 -5.54
C LYS A 140 9.28 -5.65 -5.69
N THR A 141 8.76 -6.66 -5.01
CA THR A 141 9.32 -8.03 -5.03
C THR A 141 8.74 -8.89 -6.14
N CYS A 142 7.93 -8.33 -7.02
CA CYS A 142 7.33 -9.09 -8.11
C CYS A 142 8.42 -9.66 -9.03
N PRO A 143 8.53 -10.99 -9.18
CA PRO A 143 9.59 -11.61 -9.97
C PRO A 143 9.35 -11.45 -11.47
N GLU A 144 8.08 -11.41 -11.89
CA GLU A 144 7.69 -11.32 -13.29
C GLU A 144 6.44 -10.48 -13.46
N TRP A 145 6.43 -9.60 -14.46
CA TRP A 145 5.30 -8.75 -14.79
C TRP A 145 4.65 -9.21 -16.09
N SER A 146 3.33 -9.39 -16.05
CA SER A 146 2.55 -9.50 -17.28
C SER A 146 2.49 -8.15 -17.98
N ASN A 147 2.70 -8.13 -19.30
CA ASN A 147 2.53 -6.95 -20.15
C ASN A 147 1.30 -7.06 -21.07
N GLU A 148 0.39 -8.00 -20.77
CA GLU A 148 -0.78 -8.27 -21.60
C GLU A 148 -1.99 -7.43 -21.18
N GLY A 149 -2.77 -6.97 -22.16
CA GLY A 149 -4.06 -6.31 -21.95
C GLY A 149 -3.99 -5.15 -20.95
N GLU A 150 -4.71 -5.28 -19.85
CA GLU A 150 -4.80 -4.25 -18.81
C GLU A 150 -3.53 -4.08 -17.96
N CYS A 151 -2.56 -5.01 -18.05
CA CYS A 151 -1.29 -4.97 -17.35
C CYS A 151 -0.20 -4.21 -18.12
N SER A 152 -0.49 -3.78 -19.35
CA SER A 152 0.47 -3.03 -20.14
C SER A 152 0.88 -1.72 -19.46
N GLY A 153 2.20 -1.53 -19.27
CA GLY A 153 2.77 -0.37 -18.57
C GLY A 153 2.54 -0.36 -17.05
N PHE A 154 2.05 -1.45 -16.45
CA PHE A 154 1.79 -1.51 -15.01
C PHE A 154 3.09 -1.51 -14.18
N GLN A 155 4.15 -2.16 -14.68
CA GLN A 155 5.46 -2.14 -14.03
C GLN A 155 6.04 -0.72 -13.94
N ASP A 156 5.93 0.07 -15.02
CA ASP A 156 6.38 1.47 -15.03
C ASP A 156 5.58 2.31 -14.03
N LEU A 157 4.26 2.08 -13.97
CA LEU A 157 3.40 2.74 -12.98
C LEU A 157 3.81 2.39 -11.54
N VAL A 158 4.19 1.14 -11.28
CA VAL A 158 4.71 0.70 -9.98
C VAL A 158 6.00 1.45 -9.64
N ALA A 159 6.94 1.53 -10.59
CA ALA A 159 8.20 2.25 -10.38
C ALA A 159 8.01 3.75 -10.10
N GLU A 160 6.97 4.36 -10.66
CA GLU A 160 6.67 5.78 -10.45
C GLU A 160 5.96 6.05 -9.12
N CYS A 161 5.09 5.13 -8.69
CA CYS A 161 4.13 5.38 -7.61
C CYS A 161 4.49 4.71 -6.29
N VAL A 162 5.32 3.67 -6.30
CA VAL A 162 5.72 3.00 -5.07
C VAL A 162 6.89 3.76 -4.46
N VAL A 163 6.68 4.26 -3.23
CA VAL A 163 7.70 4.98 -2.45
C VAL A 163 8.90 4.08 -2.16
N ASP A 164 10.11 4.53 -2.46
CA ASP A 164 11.36 3.90 -2.01
C ASP A 164 11.60 4.18 -0.51
N ASP A 165 11.94 3.13 0.25
CA ASP A 165 11.96 3.13 1.72
C ASP A 165 13.32 3.47 2.33
#